data_AF-A0A1Q3D6X1-F1
#
_entry.id   AF-A0A1Q3D6X1-F1
#
_cell.length_a   1.000
_cell.length_b   1.000
_cell.length_c   1.000
_cell.angle_alpha   90.00
_cell.angle_beta   90.00
_cell.angle_gamma   90.00
#
_symmetry.space_group_name_H-M   'P 1'
#
loop_
_entity.id
_entity.type
_entity.pdbx_description
1 polymer ?
#
loop_
_entity_poly.entity_id
_entity_poly.type
_entity_poly.pdbx_seq_one_letter_code
_entity_poly.pdbx_strand_id
1 'polypeptide(L)'
;STQDPNKIIYKHIKNPYTEFLFFIEPEFRKNCKNPLDIAKRVFYPDWHYYNNHAQKTQTYYEFILVDTDSIKINPKSDPKNPRLITHISVFIQQILTLSEWGQNPHYFKQFTASFDLPIYNYSDYMEAWKYTFLFQNIEDRHSWFFCFDKTFKKQTIPYWFVD
;
A
#
# COMPACT_ATOMS: atom_id res chain seq x y z
N SER A 1 13.21 24.35 30.85
CA SER A 1 13.13 23.48 29.66
C SER A 1 12.91 24.38 28.46
N THR A 2 13.97 24.68 27.72
CA THR A 2 13.96 25.57 26.56
C THR A 2 13.40 24.80 25.36
N GLN A 3 12.24 25.22 24.85
CA GLN A 3 11.71 24.70 23.60
C GLN A 3 12.59 25.20 22.46
N ASP A 4 13.11 24.28 21.64
CA ASP A 4 13.91 24.58 20.45
C ASP A 4 13.07 25.39 19.44
N PRO A 5 13.47 26.63 19.11
CA PRO A 5 12.73 27.49 18.19
C PRO A 5 12.69 26.96 16.74
N ASN A 6 13.48 25.92 16.41
CA ASN A 6 13.48 25.28 15.09
C ASN A 6 12.60 24.01 15.02
N LYS A 7 11.79 23.71 16.04
CA LYS A 7 10.89 22.55 15.99
C LYS A 7 9.79 22.80 14.94
N ILE A 8 9.99 22.25 13.75
CA ILE A 8 8.98 22.21 12.69
C ILE A 8 7.75 21.48 13.26
N ILE A 9 6.67 22.22 13.46
CA ILE A 9 5.38 21.66 13.87
C ILE A 9 4.72 21.15 12.59
N TYR A 10 4.83 19.84 12.37
CA TYR A 10 4.04 19.17 11.35
C TYR A 10 2.57 19.19 11.77
N LYS A 11 1.78 20.05 11.13
CA LYS A 11 0.33 20.04 11.31
C LYS A 11 -0.20 18.76 10.68
N HIS A 12 -0.90 17.93 11.48
CA HIS A 12 -1.66 16.82 10.92
C HIS A 12 -2.75 17.40 10.00
N ILE A 13 -2.61 17.14 8.70
CA ILE A 13 -3.59 17.52 7.68
C ILE A 13 -4.38 16.27 7.36
N LYS A 14 -5.69 16.32 7.64
CA LYS A 14 -6.59 15.25 7.20
C LYS A 14 -6.64 15.29 5.67
N ASN A 15 -6.36 14.15 5.03
CA ASN A 15 -6.51 14.01 3.59
C ASN A 15 -7.99 14.30 3.23
N PRO A 16 -8.29 15.25 2.32
CA PRO A 16 -9.66 15.53 1.89
C PRO A 16 -10.27 14.37 1.09
N TYR A 17 -9.44 13.49 0.52
CA TYR A 17 -9.88 12.35 -0.25
C TYR A 17 -10.44 11.25 0.66
N THR A 18 -11.60 10.74 0.28
CA THR A 18 -12.24 9.60 0.94
C THR A 18 -12.55 8.55 -0.11
N GLU A 19 -12.19 7.32 0.18
CA GLU A 19 -12.48 6.18 -0.69
C GLU A 19 -13.59 5.31 -0.11
N PHE A 20 -14.50 4.87 -0.97
CA PHE A 20 -15.49 3.88 -0.60
C PHE A 20 -14.82 2.50 -0.50
N LEU A 21 -14.95 1.84 0.66
CA LEU A 21 -14.40 0.50 0.88
C LEU A 21 -15.47 -0.59 0.75
N PHE A 22 -16.59 -0.48 1.46
CA PHE A 22 -17.70 -1.44 1.44
C PHE A 22 -18.95 -0.85 2.12
N PHE A 23 -20.10 -1.51 1.92
CA PHE A 23 -21.35 -1.18 2.62
C PHE A 23 -21.39 -1.82 4.01
N ILE A 24 -21.73 -1.04 5.04
CA ILE A 24 -21.90 -1.55 6.40
C ILE A 24 -23.26 -2.22 6.52
N GLU A 25 -23.26 -3.55 6.66
CA GLU A 25 -24.48 -4.33 6.88
C GLU A 25 -25.10 -4.11 8.28
N PRO A 26 -26.44 -4.24 8.44
CA PRO A 26 -27.14 -3.96 9.69
C PRO A 26 -26.66 -4.76 10.90
N GLU A 27 -26.20 -6.00 10.72
CA GLU A 27 -25.67 -6.86 11.78
C GLU A 27 -24.39 -6.32 12.40
N PHE A 28 -23.56 -5.59 11.64
CA PHE A 28 -22.35 -4.99 12.17
C PHE A 28 -22.69 -3.88 13.17
N ARG A 29 -23.77 -3.11 12.93
CA ARG A 29 -24.22 -2.10 13.90
C ARG A 29 -24.68 -2.69 15.23
N LYS A 30 -25.10 -3.96 15.26
CA LYS A 30 -25.53 -4.65 16.49
C LYS A 30 -24.34 -5.22 17.27
N ASN A 31 -23.33 -5.72 16.56
CA ASN A 31 -22.27 -6.54 17.14
C ASN A 31 -20.90 -5.86 17.22
N CYS A 32 -20.69 -4.75 16.50
CA CYS A 32 -19.43 -4.00 16.46
C CYS A 32 -19.60 -2.65 17.17
N LYS A 33 -18.62 -2.26 18.00
CA LYS A 33 -18.71 -1.02 18.80
C LYS A 33 -18.11 0.17 18.06
N ASN A 34 -17.17 -0.08 17.17
CA ASN A 34 -16.44 0.95 16.43
C ASN A 34 -16.11 0.46 14.99
N PRO A 35 -15.68 1.35 14.07
CA PRO A 35 -15.34 0.97 12.70
C PRO A 35 -14.23 -0.07 12.57
N LEU A 36 -13.29 -0.11 13.53
CA LEU A 36 -12.18 -1.06 13.53
C LEU A 36 -12.68 -2.50 13.78
N ASP A 37 -13.66 -2.67 14.66
CA ASP A 37 -14.31 -3.98 14.89
C ASP A 37 -14.99 -4.50 13.62
N ILE A 38 -15.53 -3.59 12.79
CA ILE A 38 -16.14 -3.94 11.50
C ILE A 38 -15.05 -4.34 10.51
N ALA A 39 -13.99 -3.54 10.39
CA ALA A 39 -12.86 -3.82 9.50
C ALA A 39 -12.21 -5.18 9.79
N LYS A 40 -11.97 -5.50 11.06
CA LYS A 40 -11.40 -6.79 11.51
C LYS A 40 -12.29 -8.01 11.20
N ARG A 41 -13.59 -7.78 10.98
CA ARG A 41 -14.57 -8.84 10.68
C ARG A 41 -14.79 -9.01 9.18
N VAL A 42 -14.77 -7.92 8.43
CA VAL A 42 -15.07 -7.89 7.00
C VAL A 42 -13.82 -8.21 6.17
N PHE A 43 -12.68 -7.69 6.58
CA PHE A 43 -11.45 -7.89 5.85
C PHE A 43 -10.65 -9.07 6.37
N TYR A 44 -9.84 -9.66 5.50
CA TYR A 44 -8.91 -10.70 5.91
C TYR A 44 -7.87 -10.12 6.88
N PRO A 45 -7.39 -10.86 7.89
CA PRO A 45 -6.44 -10.34 8.89
C PRO A 45 -5.18 -9.68 8.31
N ASP A 46 -4.78 -10.08 7.09
CA ASP A 46 -3.60 -9.55 6.42
C ASP A 46 -3.91 -8.50 5.34
N TRP A 47 -5.19 -8.28 5.00
CA TRP A 47 -5.62 -7.39 3.92
C TRP A 47 -6.63 -6.39 4.48
N HIS A 48 -6.43 -5.08 4.36
CA HIS A 48 -7.44 -4.11 4.79
C HIS A 48 -8.31 -3.63 3.62
N TYR A 49 -8.65 -4.55 2.71
CA TYR A 49 -9.56 -4.28 1.59
C TYR A 49 -10.34 -5.53 1.17
N TYR A 50 -11.45 -5.28 0.46
CA TYR A 50 -12.25 -6.32 -0.14
C TYR A 50 -11.58 -6.80 -1.44
N ASN A 51 -11.14 -8.05 -1.47
CA ASN A 51 -10.46 -8.62 -2.61
C ASN A 51 -11.37 -9.62 -3.33
N ASN A 52 -11.57 -9.42 -4.62
CA ASN A 52 -12.34 -10.34 -5.46
C ASN A 52 -11.55 -11.60 -5.83
N HIS A 53 -10.23 -11.63 -5.60
CA HIS A 53 -9.36 -12.74 -5.94
C HIS A 53 -8.48 -13.16 -4.76
N ALA A 54 -8.79 -14.30 -4.13
CA ALA A 54 -8.19 -14.76 -2.88
C ALA A 54 -6.65 -14.94 -2.88
N GLN A 55 -5.99 -14.89 -4.03
CA GLN A 55 -4.53 -14.99 -4.12
C GLN A 55 -3.82 -13.64 -4.36
N LYS A 56 -4.56 -12.58 -4.73
CA LYS A 56 -3.98 -11.25 -4.98
C LYS A 56 -3.83 -10.49 -3.68
N THR A 57 -3.02 -11.01 -2.76
CA THR A 57 -2.86 -10.47 -1.41
C THR A 57 -2.24 -9.07 -1.39
N GLN A 58 -2.20 -8.41 -0.23
CA GLN A 58 -1.36 -7.20 -0.10
C GLN A 58 0.09 -7.50 -0.51
N THR A 59 0.64 -8.64 -0.10
CA THR A 59 2.01 -9.06 -0.44
C THR A 59 2.20 -9.29 -1.94
N TYR A 60 1.19 -9.81 -2.64
CA TYR A 60 1.21 -9.93 -4.11
C TYR A 60 1.39 -8.56 -4.77
N TYR A 61 0.60 -7.57 -4.34
CA TYR A 61 0.68 -6.21 -4.86
C TYR A 61 2.00 -5.52 -4.49
N GLU A 62 2.47 -5.69 -3.26
CA GLU A 62 3.79 -5.20 -2.85
C GLU A 62 4.88 -5.77 -3.75
N PHE A 63 4.81 -7.08 -4.01
CA PHE A 63 5.78 -7.79 -4.83
C PHE A 63 5.78 -7.31 -6.28
N ILE A 64 4.62 -6.93 -6.85
CA ILE A 64 4.57 -6.27 -8.18
C ILE A 64 5.36 -4.97 -8.18
N LEU A 65 5.21 -4.12 -7.17
CA LEU A 65 5.92 -2.84 -7.13
C LEU A 65 7.43 -3.03 -6.93
N VAL A 66 7.84 -4.07 -6.22
CA VAL A 66 9.27 -4.40 -6.03
C VAL A 66 9.87 -5.05 -7.28
N ASP A 67 9.20 -6.03 -7.88
CA ASP A 67 9.69 -6.78 -9.07
C ASP A 67 9.80 -5.88 -10.31
N THR A 68 8.97 -4.84 -10.40
CA THR A 68 9.03 -3.82 -11.46
C THR A 68 10.01 -2.68 -11.17
N ASP A 69 10.82 -2.77 -10.11
CA ASP A 69 11.71 -1.72 -9.63
C ASP A 69 10.99 -0.36 -9.42
N SER A 70 9.68 -0.39 -9.17
CA SER A 70 8.87 0.82 -8.98
C SER A 70 9.09 1.42 -7.60
N ILE A 71 9.29 0.57 -6.59
CA ILE A 71 9.60 0.99 -5.21
C ILE A 71 10.74 0.18 -4.60
N LYS A 72 11.40 0.80 -3.61
CA LYS A 72 12.14 0.08 -2.57
C LYS A 72 11.46 0.29 -1.22
N ILE A 73 11.45 -0.76 -0.41
CA ILE A 73 10.88 -0.71 0.95
C ILE A 73 11.97 -0.88 1.99
N ASN A 74 11.83 -0.19 3.12
CA ASN A 74 12.71 -0.31 4.28
C ASN A 74 11.85 -0.40 5.54
N PRO A 75 11.44 -1.62 5.93
CA PRO A 75 10.64 -1.83 7.13
C PRO A 75 11.45 -1.54 8.40
N LYS A 76 10.77 -0.99 9.41
CA LYS A 76 11.32 -0.70 10.73
C LYS A 76 10.48 -1.35 11.81
N SER A 77 11.09 -2.29 12.51
CA SER A 77 10.45 -3.00 13.62
C SER A 77 10.60 -2.29 14.96
N ASP A 78 9.70 -2.60 15.89
CA ASP A 78 9.83 -2.16 17.27
C ASP A 78 11.12 -2.74 17.90
N PRO A 79 12.00 -1.92 18.53
CA PRO A 79 13.22 -2.41 19.16
C PRO A 79 12.98 -3.47 20.26
N LYS A 80 11.81 -3.45 20.91
CA LYS A 80 11.39 -4.38 21.96
C LYS A 80 10.62 -5.57 21.39
N ASN A 81 10.06 -5.45 20.19
CA ASN A 81 9.37 -6.53 19.48
C ASN A 81 9.74 -6.54 17.99
N PRO A 82 10.83 -7.22 17.59
CA PRO A 82 11.31 -7.23 16.21
C PRO A 82 10.31 -7.79 15.17
N ARG A 83 9.29 -8.53 15.62
CA ARG A 83 8.22 -9.06 14.74
C ARG A 83 7.15 -8.00 14.42
N LEU A 84 7.08 -6.93 15.19
CA LEU A 84 6.12 -5.85 14.99
C LEU A 84 6.73 -4.78 14.08
N ILE A 85 6.33 -4.75 12.81
CA ILE A 85 6.66 -3.65 11.91
C ILE A 85 5.85 -2.43 12.33
N THR A 86 6.54 -1.37 12.74
CA THR A 86 5.91 -0.12 13.20
C THR A 86 5.70 0.84 12.05
N HIS A 87 6.68 0.92 11.15
CA HIS A 87 6.59 1.73 9.96
C HIS A 87 7.43 1.17 8.83
N ILE A 88 7.04 1.52 7.60
CA ILE A 88 7.79 1.18 6.40
C ILE A 88 8.07 2.48 5.64
N SER A 89 9.34 2.70 5.33
CA SER A 89 9.73 3.73 4.36
C SER A 89 9.65 3.17 2.95
N VAL A 90 8.95 3.87 2.07
CA VAL A 90 8.77 3.55 0.65
C VAL A 90 9.51 4.60 -0.16
N PHE A 91 10.46 4.14 -0.95
CA PHE A 91 11.27 4.94 -1.86
C PHE A 91 10.73 4.69 -3.28
N ILE A 92 9.96 5.64 -3.80
CA ILE A 92 9.39 5.57 -5.16
C ILE A 92 10.52 5.84 -6.16
N GLN A 93 10.79 4.87 -7.02
CA GLN A 93 11.86 4.93 -8.01
C GLN A 93 11.35 5.22 -9.42
N GLN A 94 10.17 4.70 -9.76
CA GLN A 94 9.49 4.95 -11.03
C GLN A 94 7.99 4.60 -10.93
N ILE A 95 7.24 5.02 -11.93
CA ILE A 95 5.80 4.78 -12.07
C ILE A 95 5.57 4.54 -13.56
N LEU A 96 5.26 3.30 -13.92
CA LEU A 96 5.27 2.86 -15.30
C LEU A 96 4.02 3.34 -16.05
N THR A 97 4.23 4.09 -17.12
CA THR A 97 3.24 4.27 -18.17
C THR A 97 3.01 2.97 -18.92
N LEU A 98 1.90 2.88 -19.66
CA LEU A 98 1.65 1.74 -20.54
C LEU A 98 2.74 1.58 -21.61
N SER A 99 3.36 2.68 -22.04
CA SER A 99 4.48 2.63 -23.00
C SER A 99 5.73 1.99 -22.37
N GLU A 100 6.05 2.34 -21.13
CA GLU A 100 7.21 1.79 -20.41
C GLU A 100 6.98 0.34 -19.97
N TRP A 101 5.72 -0.04 -19.74
CA TRP A 101 5.34 -1.43 -19.48
C TRP A 101 5.78 -2.40 -20.59
N GLY A 102 5.83 -1.91 -21.83
CA GLY A 102 6.46 -2.59 -22.98
C GLY A 102 5.71 -3.81 -23.52
N GLN A 103 4.50 -4.09 -23.04
CA GLN A 103 3.64 -5.18 -23.54
C GLN A 103 2.17 -4.76 -23.59
N ASN A 104 1.34 -5.54 -24.30
CA ASN A 104 -0.10 -5.34 -24.26
C ASN A 104 -0.61 -5.51 -22.81
N PRO A 105 -1.48 -4.62 -22.29
CA PRO A 105 -1.91 -4.67 -20.90
C PRO A 105 -2.74 -5.92 -20.54
N HIS A 106 -3.28 -6.63 -21.53
CA HIS A 106 -3.98 -7.90 -21.34
C HIS A 106 -3.04 -9.11 -21.19
N TYR A 107 -1.75 -8.95 -21.51
CA TYR A 107 -0.77 -10.02 -21.35
C TYR A 107 -0.16 -10.01 -19.96
N PHE A 108 0.08 -11.21 -19.46
CA PHE A 108 0.70 -11.44 -18.16
C PHE A 108 2.23 -11.46 -18.29
N LYS A 109 2.90 -10.77 -17.37
CA LYS A 109 4.32 -10.99 -17.02
C LYS A 109 4.41 -12.06 -15.95
N GLN A 110 5.58 -12.68 -15.87
CA GLN A 110 5.96 -13.54 -14.76
C GLN A 110 6.83 -12.73 -13.80
N PHE A 111 6.71 -13.03 -12.51
CA PHE A 111 7.66 -12.50 -11.51
C PHE A 111 9.07 -13.02 -11.78
N THR A 112 10.07 -12.17 -11.52
CA THR A 112 11.49 -12.55 -11.63
C THR A 112 11.88 -13.55 -10.54
N ALA A 113 11.25 -13.44 -9.37
CA ALA A 113 11.41 -14.37 -8.25
C ALA A 113 10.15 -15.21 -8.03
N SER A 114 10.32 -16.37 -7.37
CA SER A 114 9.22 -17.31 -7.13
C SER A 114 8.14 -16.69 -6.24
N PHE A 115 6.88 -16.76 -6.67
CA PHE A 115 5.70 -16.33 -5.93
C PHE A 115 4.53 -17.29 -6.20
N ASP A 116 3.63 -17.46 -5.22
CA ASP A 116 2.53 -18.44 -5.30
C ASP A 116 1.60 -18.22 -6.49
N LEU A 117 1.24 -16.95 -6.74
CA LEU A 117 0.60 -16.52 -7.98
C LEU A 117 1.68 -15.95 -8.91
N PRO A 118 2.22 -16.72 -9.87
CA PRO A 118 3.48 -16.37 -10.53
C PRO A 118 3.33 -15.30 -11.61
N ILE A 119 2.15 -14.71 -11.79
CA ILE A 119 1.82 -13.83 -12.91
C ILE A 119 1.07 -12.57 -12.50
N TYR A 120 1.28 -11.50 -13.26
CA TYR A 120 0.61 -10.21 -13.09
C TYR A 120 0.57 -9.44 -14.43
N ASN A 121 -0.39 -8.52 -14.59
CA ASN A 121 -0.52 -7.68 -15.77
C ASN A 121 -0.49 -6.17 -15.44
N TYR A 122 -0.74 -5.31 -16.42
CA TYR A 122 -0.70 -3.86 -16.20
C TYR A 122 -1.83 -3.37 -15.28
N SER A 123 -3.00 -3.99 -15.33
CA SER A 123 -4.10 -3.67 -14.42
C SER A 123 -3.72 -4.02 -12.98
N ASP A 124 -3.08 -5.17 -12.77
CA ASP A 124 -2.56 -5.57 -11.45
C ASP A 124 -1.51 -4.56 -10.95
N TYR A 125 -0.65 -4.05 -11.84
CA TYR A 125 0.31 -2.99 -11.53
C TYR A 125 -0.35 -1.69 -11.08
N MET A 126 -1.41 -1.26 -11.77
CA MET A 126 -2.19 -0.08 -11.36
C MET A 126 -2.84 -0.28 -9.99
N GLU A 127 -3.47 -1.44 -9.77
CA GLU A 127 -4.06 -1.83 -8.49
C GLU A 127 -3.03 -1.94 -7.36
N ALA A 128 -1.78 -2.32 -7.70
CA ALA A 128 -0.72 -2.46 -6.73
C ALA A 128 -0.39 -1.17 -5.99
N TRP A 129 -0.44 -0.02 -6.68
CA TRP A 129 -0.23 1.30 -6.08
C TRP A 129 -1.29 1.67 -5.04
N LYS A 130 -2.45 1.02 -5.04
CA LYS A 130 -3.51 1.22 -4.06
C LYS A 130 -3.44 0.17 -2.96
N TYR A 131 -3.47 -1.12 -3.32
CA TYR A 131 -3.68 -2.20 -2.35
C TYR A 131 -2.44 -2.52 -1.51
N THR A 132 -1.23 -2.23 -2.00
CA THR A 132 0.01 -2.41 -1.21
C THR A 132 -0.03 -1.64 0.11
N PHE A 133 -0.58 -0.42 0.11
CA PHE A 133 -0.50 0.48 1.26
C PHE A 133 -1.67 0.34 2.24
N LEU A 134 -2.59 -0.59 1.98
CA LEU A 134 -3.68 -0.96 2.90
C LEU A 134 -3.24 -2.01 3.93
N PHE A 135 -1.98 -1.99 4.34
CA PHE A 135 -1.49 -2.79 5.45
C PHE A 135 -1.67 -2.06 6.78
N GLN A 136 -2.08 -2.80 7.82
CA GLN A 136 -1.99 -2.41 9.22
C GLN A 136 -1.37 -3.55 10.03
N ASN A 137 -0.68 -3.17 11.10
CA ASN A 137 -0.12 -4.13 12.04
C ASN A 137 -1.18 -4.50 13.10
N ILE A 138 -0.87 -5.52 13.90
CA ILE A 138 -1.76 -6.04 14.96
C ILE A 138 -2.15 -5.01 16.03
N GLU A 139 -1.47 -3.88 16.08
CA GLU A 139 -1.73 -2.80 17.03
C GLU A 139 -2.51 -1.63 16.41
N ASP A 140 -2.85 -1.69 15.12
CA ASP A 140 -3.53 -0.63 14.37
C ASP A 140 -2.77 0.72 14.43
N ARG A 141 -1.43 0.65 14.48
CA ARG A 141 -0.52 1.81 14.60
C ARG A 141 0.55 1.87 13.51
N HIS A 142 0.38 1.08 12.45
CA HIS A 142 1.35 1.05 11.36
C HIS A 142 1.32 2.36 10.56
N SER A 143 2.51 2.85 10.19
CA SER A 143 2.66 4.07 9.37
C SER A 143 3.51 3.84 8.13
N TRP A 144 3.08 4.42 7.01
CA TRP A 144 3.85 4.46 5.77
C TRP A 144 4.55 5.81 5.61
N PHE A 145 5.82 5.81 5.22
CA PHE A 145 6.59 7.02 4.92
C PHE A 145 7.01 7.01 3.46
N PHE A 146 6.49 7.94 2.66
CA PHE A 146 6.78 8.00 1.24
C PHE A 146 7.86 9.03 0.94
N CYS A 147 8.78 8.68 0.04
CA CYS A 147 9.75 9.59 -0.52
C CYS A 147 10.07 9.20 -1.97
N PHE A 148 10.39 10.18 -2.80
CA PHE A 148 10.96 9.90 -4.11
C PHE A 148 12.45 9.58 -3.93
N ASP A 149 12.88 8.45 -4.47
CA ASP A 149 14.29 8.05 -4.44
C ASP A 149 15.11 9.03 -5.30
N LYS A 150 16.41 9.13 -5.02
CA LYS A 150 17.33 9.92 -5.84
C LYS A 150 17.42 9.39 -7.28
N THR A 151 17.10 8.11 -7.49
CA THR A 151 17.00 7.50 -8.82
C THR A 151 15.72 7.88 -9.57
N PHE A 152 14.74 8.52 -8.91
CA PHE A 152 13.52 8.97 -9.55
C PHE A 152 13.83 10.07 -10.56
N LYS A 153 13.79 9.70 -11.85
CA LYS A 153 14.04 10.64 -12.94
C LYS A 153 12.77 11.41 -13.27
N LYS A 154 12.94 12.55 -13.94
CA LYS A 154 11.80 13.23 -14.57
C LYS A 154 11.22 12.28 -15.62
N GLN A 155 10.02 11.78 -15.34
CA GLN A 155 9.27 10.86 -16.19
C GLN A 155 7.86 11.40 -16.42
N THR A 156 7.16 10.83 -17.39
CA THR A 156 5.73 11.09 -17.56
C THR A 156 4.95 10.29 -16.53
N ILE A 157 4.13 10.95 -15.72
CA ILE A 157 3.30 10.27 -14.72
C ILE A 157 1.98 9.86 -15.38
N PRO A 158 1.53 8.60 -15.26
CA PRO A 158 0.23 8.19 -15.78
C PRO A 158 -0.92 8.93 -15.09
N TYR A 159 -1.98 9.26 -15.85
CA TYR A 159 -3.13 10.00 -15.30
C TYR A 159 -3.84 9.26 -14.17
N TRP A 160 -3.98 7.94 -14.27
CA TRP A 160 -4.58 7.12 -13.22
C TRP A 160 -3.84 7.17 -11.88
N PHE A 161 -2.58 7.63 -11.85
CA PHE A 161 -1.80 7.77 -10.62
C PHE A 161 -2.04 9.10 -9.90
N VAL A 162 -2.48 10.13 -10.64
CA VAL A 162 -2.70 11.49 -10.08
C VAL A 162 -4.16 11.79 -9.77
N ASP A 163 -5.08 11.02 -10.36
CA ASP A 163 -6.53 11.10 -10.13
C ASP A 163 -6.94 10.40 -8.82
#